data_AF-A0A1D2QN05-F1
#
_entry.id   AF-A0A1D2QN05-F1
#
_cell.length_a   1.000
_cell.length_b   1.000
_cell.length_c   1.000
_cell.angle_alpha   90.00
_cell.angle_beta   90.00
_cell.angle_gamma   90.00
#
_symmetry.space_group_name_H-M   'P 1'
#
loop_
_entity.id
_entity.type
_entity.pdbx_description
1 polymer ?
#
loop_
_entity_poly.entity_id
_entity_poly.type
_entity_poly.pdbx_seq_one_letter_code
_entity_poly.pdbx_strand_id
1 'polypeptide(L)'
;MIFIQCANGGKKYPLYCVVIISLFFSSVSFDASARKFYFELGNEDKGIFTQTSKEIFGNDNSDGNFSQGLYFSYTSNYHENGKLEYSLEQDVYTPSFDNKSAPTAVIGDRPYAAFLGLGANYIRKSGDKNILHRSADFIQQFNIKIGVVGHDAGGQELQDFAHRIRGATEYTGWSDQVENKYGGFFDLSCSPQSSFWL
;
A
#
# COMPACT_ATOMS: atom_id res chain seq x y z
N MET A 1 5.93 -20.10 -7.37
CA MET A 1 5.83 -20.06 -8.85
C MET A 1 4.53 -20.72 -9.22
N ILE A 2 3.50 -19.96 -9.62
CA ILE A 2 2.23 -20.53 -10.09
C ILE A 2 2.16 -20.29 -11.60
N PHE A 3 2.12 -21.38 -12.36
CA PHE A 3 1.88 -21.35 -13.80
C PHE A 3 0.36 -21.31 -14.03
N ILE A 4 -0.10 -20.33 -14.82
CA ILE A 4 -1.43 -20.37 -15.41
C ILE A 4 -1.25 -20.93 -16.82
N GLN A 5 -1.67 -22.18 -17.03
CA GLN A 5 -1.80 -22.76 -18.36
C GLN A 5 -3.28 -22.88 -18.68
N CYS A 6 -3.78 -21.96 -19.52
CA CYS A 6 -5.11 -22.10 -20.12
C CYS A 6 -5.04 -23.18 -21.21
N ALA A 7 -5.49 -24.39 -20.88
CA ALA A 7 -5.74 -25.43 -21.87
C ALA A 7 -7.09 -25.17 -22.54
N ASN A 8 -7.06 -24.98 -23.85
CA ASN A 8 -8.23 -24.78 -24.69
C ASN A 8 -8.82 -26.15 -25.03
N GLY A 9 -9.95 -26.52 -24.42
CA GLY A 9 -10.67 -27.77 -24.67
C GLY A 9 -12.16 -27.51 -24.70
N GLY A 10 -12.73 -27.49 -25.90
CA GLY A 10 -14.06 -26.96 -26.19
C GLY A 10 -15.19 -27.56 -25.35
N LYS A 11 -15.93 -26.68 -24.68
CA LYS A 11 -17.39 -26.72 -24.46
C LYS A 11 -17.81 -25.35 -23.93
N LYS A 12 -18.77 -24.70 -24.60
CA LYS A 12 -19.27 -23.37 -24.26
C LYS A 12 -20.18 -23.46 -23.04
N TYR A 13 -19.71 -22.95 -21.90
CA TYR A 13 -20.56 -22.48 -20.81
C TYR A 13 -20.14 -21.02 -20.52
N PRO A 14 -21.08 -20.08 -20.27
CA PRO A 14 -20.70 -18.74 -19.83
C PRO A 14 -20.19 -18.85 -18.39
N LEU A 15 -18.87 -19.03 -18.26
CA LEU A 15 -18.19 -19.15 -16.99
C LEU A 15 -18.01 -17.72 -16.41
N TYR A 16 -18.87 -17.33 -15.48
CA TYR A 16 -18.57 -16.24 -14.56
C TYR A 16 -17.41 -16.70 -13.67
N CYS A 17 -16.18 -16.46 -14.11
CA CYS A 17 -14.98 -16.55 -13.26
C CYS A 17 -15.03 -15.41 -12.25
N VAL A 18 -15.77 -15.60 -11.16
CA VAL A 18 -15.61 -14.78 -9.95
C VAL A 18 -14.26 -15.17 -9.36
N VAL A 19 -13.24 -14.35 -9.63
CA VAL A 19 -11.95 -14.45 -8.96
C VAL A 19 -12.16 -13.92 -7.54
N ILE A 20 -12.37 -14.82 -6.59
CA ILE A 20 -12.30 -14.49 -5.16
C ILE A 20 -10.81 -14.36 -4.83
N ILE A 21 -10.28 -13.14 -4.90
CA ILE A 21 -8.94 -12.82 -4.40
C ILE A 21 -9.06 -12.69 -2.88
N SER A 22 -8.76 -13.77 -2.16
CA SER A 22 -8.42 -13.68 -0.75
C SER A 22 -7.07 -12.98 -0.65
N LEU A 23 -7.11 -11.70 -0.29
CA LEU A 23 -5.92 -10.86 -0.10
C LEU A 23 -5.14 -11.35 1.11
N PHE A 24 -4.12 -12.15 0.84
CA PHE A 24 -3.00 -12.31 1.75
C PHE A 24 -2.29 -10.96 1.94
N PHE A 25 -1.71 -10.73 3.11
CA PHE A 25 -0.43 -10.01 3.25
C PHE A 25 0.68 -10.79 2.52
N SER A 26 0.50 -11.07 1.22
CA SER A 26 1.51 -11.70 0.39
C SER A 26 2.04 -10.62 -0.53
N SER A 27 3.15 -10.04 -0.11
CA SER A 27 4.02 -9.36 -1.06
C SER A 27 4.43 -10.38 -2.13
N VAL A 28 3.93 -10.20 -3.35
CA VAL A 28 4.37 -11.03 -4.48
C VAL A 28 5.65 -10.40 -5.01
N SER A 29 6.79 -10.95 -4.62
CA SER A 29 8.09 -10.60 -5.21
C SER A 29 8.43 -11.59 -6.32
N PHE A 30 8.52 -11.10 -7.56
CA PHE A 30 9.14 -11.86 -8.65
C PHE A 30 10.65 -11.64 -8.61
N ASP A 31 11.42 -12.67 -8.26
CA ASP A 31 12.89 -12.60 -8.21
C ASP A 31 13.48 -13.03 -9.55
N ALA A 32 13.64 -12.08 -10.45
CA ALA A 32 14.58 -12.19 -11.56
C ALA A 32 15.83 -11.41 -11.14
N SER A 33 16.80 -12.14 -10.59
CA SER A 33 18.14 -11.70 -10.17
C SER A 33 18.44 -10.21 -10.41
N ALA A 34 18.50 -9.44 -9.32
CA ALA A 34 18.78 -8.00 -9.21
C ALA A 34 17.61 -7.00 -9.40
N ARG A 35 16.40 -7.47 -9.73
CA ARG A 35 15.20 -6.62 -9.89
C ARG A 35 14.03 -7.19 -9.12
N LYS A 36 13.30 -6.33 -8.39
CA LYS A 36 12.13 -6.72 -7.60
C LYS A 36 10.96 -5.82 -7.93
N PHE A 37 9.82 -6.43 -8.18
CA PHE A 37 8.53 -5.76 -8.14
C PHE A 37 7.87 -6.08 -6.82
N TYR A 38 7.28 -5.08 -6.18
CA TYR A 38 6.52 -5.22 -4.95
C TYR A 38 5.16 -4.56 -5.14
N PHE A 39 4.15 -5.18 -4.55
CA PHE A 39 2.79 -4.72 -4.58
C PHE A 39 2.12 -5.00 -3.25
N GLU A 40 1.38 -4.01 -2.75
CA GLU A 40 0.67 -4.07 -1.48
C GLU A 40 -0.71 -3.44 -1.60
N LEU A 41 -1.65 -4.06 -0.89
CA LEU A 41 -3.02 -3.61 -0.73
C LEU A 41 -3.33 -3.49 0.75
N GLY A 42 -3.67 -2.28 1.17
CA GLY A 42 -4.21 -2.00 2.50
C GLY A 42 -5.73 -1.93 2.46
N ASN A 43 -6.39 -2.50 3.46
CA ASN A 43 -7.83 -2.35 3.63
C ASN A 43 -8.20 -2.37 5.12
N GLU A 44 -9.12 -1.51 5.54
CA GLU A 44 -9.72 -1.54 6.87
C GLU A 44 -10.58 -2.80 7.09
N ASP A 45 -11.20 -3.31 6.02
CA ASP A 45 -11.90 -4.60 6.06
C ASP A 45 -10.89 -5.74 5.97
N LYS A 46 -10.67 -6.36 7.12
CA LYS A 46 -9.69 -7.45 7.32
C LYS A 46 -10.23 -8.80 6.84
N GLY A 47 -11.50 -8.88 6.38
CA GLY A 47 -12.11 -10.09 5.87
C GLY A 47 -11.96 -11.29 6.82
N ILE A 48 -11.40 -12.39 6.32
CA ILE A 48 -11.16 -13.61 7.11
C ILE A 48 -10.20 -13.40 8.30
N PHE A 49 -9.39 -12.34 8.28
CA PHE A 49 -8.45 -12.01 9.35
C PHE A 49 -9.05 -11.14 10.45
N THR A 50 -10.34 -10.78 10.34
CA THR A 50 -11.03 -9.95 11.34
C THR A 50 -10.92 -10.55 12.74
N GLN A 51 -11.09 -11.87 12.87
CA GLN A 51 -11.02 -12.54 14.17
C GLN A 51 -9.60 -12.52 14.75
N THR A 52 -8.59 -12.86 13.93
CA THR A 52 -7.18 -12.81 14.35
C THR A 52 -6.76 -11.39 14.73
N SER A 53 -7.20 -10.37 13.99
CA SER A 53 -6.94 -8.98 14.36
C SER A 53 -7.56 -8.62 15.70
N LYS A 54 -8.76 -9.13 16.03
CA LYS A 54 -9.39 -8.89 17.33
C LYS A 54 -8.65 -9.56 18.46
N GLU A 55 -8.08 -10.74 18.22
CA GLU A 55 -7.26 -11.45 19.21
C GLU A 55 -5.95 -10.72 19.51
N ILE A 56 -5.34 -10.10 18.49
CA ILE A 56 -4.06 -9.38 18.64
C ILE A 56 -4.27 -7.98 19.22
N PHE A 57 -5.22 -7.22 18.66
CA PHE A 57 -5.38 -5.78 18.94
C PHE A 57 -6.60 -5.46 19.83
N GLY A 58 -7.39 -6.46 20.22
CA GLY A 58 -8.65 -6.28 20.92
C GLY A 58 -9.81 -5.93 19.98
N ASN A 59 -10.99 -5.64 20.54
CA ASN A 59 -12.12 -5.14 19.76
C ASN A 59 -11.75 -3.76 19.19
N ASP A 60 -11.33 -3.80 17.94
CA ASP A 60 -10.97 -2.63 17.18
C ASP A 60 -12.25 -1.95 16.70
N ASN A 61 -12.72 -0.99 17.51
CA ASN A 61 -13.74 -0.03 17.11
C ASN A 61 -13.10 1.18 16.42
N SER A 62 -11.83 1.10 15.97
CA SER A 62 -11.16 2.25 15.36
C SER A 62 -11.87 2.63 14.06
N ASP A 63 -12.76 3.60 14.21
CA ASP A 63 -13.04 4.69 13.30
C ASP A 63 -12.04 4.74 12.13
N GLY A 64 -12.46 4.23 10.97
CA GLY A 64 -11.65 4.01 9.78
C GLY A 64 -10.80 5.21 9.37
N ASN A 65 -9.60 5.32 9.94
CA ASN A 65 -8.68 6.41 9.69
C ASN A 65 -8.12 6.25 8.28
N PHE A 66 -7.52 5.08 8.05
CA PHE A 66 -7.08 4.60 6.77
C PHE A 66 -8.07 3.53 6.31
N SER A 67 -8.66 3.70 5.13
CA SER A 67 -9.64 2.76 4.62
C SER A 67 -9.08 1.83 3.58
N GLN A 68 -8.29 2.36 2.65
CA GLN A 68 -7.75 1.60 1.52
C GLN A 68 -6.39 2.17 1.14
N GLY A 69 -5.47 1.31 0.72
CA GLY A 69 -4.20 1.74 0.17
C GLY A 69 -3.73 0.83 -0.94
N LEU A 70 -3.05 1.41 -1.90
CA LEU A 70 -2.42 0.75 -3.03
C LEU A 70 -0.97 1.20 -3.06
N TYR A 71 -0.03 0.27 -3.01
CA TYR A 71 1.38 0.59 -3.16
C TYR A 71 2.01 -0.35 -4.18
N PHE A 72 2.74 0.24 -5.12
CA PHE A 72 3.55 -0.49 -6.09
C PHE A 72 4.96 0.06 -6.04
N SER A 73 5.96 -0.83 -6.05
CA SER A 73 7.34 -0.41 -6.22
C SER A 73 8.14 -1.32 -7.13
N TYR A 74 9.16 -0.73 -7.71
CA TYR A 74 10.18 -1.41 -8.48
C TYR A 74 11.56 -1.06 -7.90
N THR A 75 12.25 -2.08 -7.41
CA THR A 75 13.60 -1.96 -6.86
C THR A 75 14.61 -2.61 -7.81
N SER A 76 15.74 -1.95 -8.03
CA SER A 76 16.86 -2.49 -8.82
C SER A 76 18.20 -2.21 -8.15
N ASN A 77 19.18 -3.07 -8.38
CA ASN A 77 20.56 -2.80 -7.97
C ASN A 77 21.14 -1.65 -8.80
N TYR A 78 21.71 -0.66 -8.11
CA TYR A 78 22.44 0.45 -8.71
C TYR A 78 23.96 0.17 -8.73
N HIS A 79 24.49 -0.44 -7.65
CA HIS A 79 25.83 -1.03 -7.57
C HIS A 79 25.86 -2.13 -6.49
N GLU A 80 27.01 -2.75 -6.22
CA GLU A 80 27.15 -3.93 -5.33
C GLU A 80 26.42 -3.77 -3.99
N ASN A 81 26.48 -2.57 -3.39
CA ASN A 81 25.90 -2.27 -2.09
C ASN A 81 24.78 -1.21 -2.13
N GLY A 82 24.32 -0.81 -3.31
CA GLY A 82 23.36 0.27 -3.51
C GLY A 82 22.18 -0.16 -4.36
N LYS A 83 20.97 0.22 -3.94
CA LYS A 83 19.72 -0.04 -4.65
C LYS A 83 18.94 1.25 -4.87
N LEU A 84 18.20 1.29 -5.97
CA LEU A 84 17.21 2.32 -6.25
C LEU A 84 15.83 1.68 -6.30
N GLU A 85 14.89 2.31 -5.63
CA GLU A 85 13.47 1.97 -5.64
C GLU A 85 12.66 3.15 -6.16
N TYR A 86 11.71 2.86 -7.04
CA TYR A 86 10.69 3.80 -7.48
C TYR A 86 9.33 3.28 -7.06
N SER A 87 8.47 4.15 -6.54
CA SER A 87 7.15 3.76 -6.04
C SER A 87 6.03 4.66 -6.55
N LEU A 88 4.85 4.06 -6.64
CA LEU A 88 3.56 4.74 -6.81
C LEU A 88 2.66 4.28 -5.67
N GLU A 89 2.04 5.23 -4.97
CA GLU A 89 1.12 4.93 -3.88
C GLU A 89 -0.16 5.76 -3.95
N GLN A 90 -1.26 5.16 -3.53
CA GLN A 90 -2.51 5.86 -3.31
C GLN A 90 -3.11 5.40 -1.98
N ASP A 91 -3.32 6.33 -1.06
CA ASP A 91 -3.93 6.08 0.25
C ASP A 91 -5.25 6.83 0.37
N VAL A 92 -6.29 6.15 0.84
CA VAL A 92 -7.66 6.67 0.98
C VAL A 92 -8.03 6.70 2.45
N TYR A 93 -8.44 7.88 2.90
CA TYR A 93 -8.89 8.18 4.26
C TYR A 93 -10.38 8.51 4.21
N THR A 94 -11.17 7.93 5.11
CA THR A 94 -12.62 8.16 5.17
C THR A 94 -13.03 8.62 6.56
N PRO A 95 -14.22 9.22 6.73
CA PRO A 95 -14.76 9.54 8.04
C PRO A 95 -14.94 8.29 8.91
N SER A 96 -15.21 8.50 10.19
CA SER A 96 -15.63 7.41 11.09
C SER A 96 -16.86 6.68 10.55
N PHE A 97 -17.04 5.43 10.96
CA PHE A 97 -18.07 4.53 10.41
C PHE A 97 -19.47 5.16 10.37
N ASP A 98 -19.88 5.83 11.46
CA ASP A 98 -21.19 6.47 11.59
C ASP A 98 -21.39 7.65 10.62
N ASN A 99 -20.29 8.27 10.18
CA ASN A 99 -20.32 9.47 9.33
C ASN A 99 -20.02 9.18 7.85
N LYS A 100 -19.65 7.96 7.45
CA LYS A 100 -19.36 7.63 6.03
C LYS A 100 -20.54 7.87 5.09
N SER A 101 -21.77 7.75 5.61
CA SER A 101 -22.98 8.01 4.82
C SER A 101 -23.42 9.48 4.83
N ALA A 102 -22.71 10.35 5.56
CA ALA A 102 -23.02 11.76 5.59
C ALA A 102 -22.71 12.40 4.22
N PRO A 103 -23.58 13.30 3.72
CA PRO A 103 -23.38 13.92 2.41
C PRO A 103 -22.28 14.99 2.39
N THR A 104 -21.85 15.47 3.56
CA THR A 104 -20.83 16.49 3.74
C THR A 104 -19.96 16.14 4.94
N ALA A 105 -18.79 16.77 5.06
CA ALA A 105 -17.90 16.59 6.19
C ALA A 105 -18.60 16.97 7.50
N VAL A 106 -18.48 16.09 8.50
CA VAL A 106 -19.09 16.28 9.82
C VAL A 106 -18.09 16.99 10.73
N ILE A 107 -18.53 18.05 11.40
CA ILE A 107 -17.69 18.78 12.36
C ILE A 107 -17.25 17.83 13.47
N GLY A 108 -15.94 17.78 13.74
CA GLY A 108 -15.36 16.90 14.75
C GLY A 108 -14.96 15.52 14.21
N ASP A 109 -15.20 15.24 12.93
CA ASP A 109 -14.67 14.11 12.20
C ASP A 109 -13.81 14.59 11.03
N ARG A 110 -13.02 13.68 10.46
CA ARG A 110 -12.24 13.98 9.25
C ARG A 110 -13.15 13.93 8.01
N PRO A 111 -12.92 14.82 7.02
CA PRO A 111 -13.51 14.66 5.70
C PRO A 111 -12.89 13.45 4.98
N TYR A 112 -13.51 13.07 3.86
CA TYR A 112 -12.85 12.20 2.89
C TYR A 112 -11.56 12.85 2.37
N ALA A 113 -10.53 12.05 2.14
CA ALA A 113 -9.30 12.49 1.52
C ALA A 113 -8.60 11.31 0.84
N ALA A 114 -7.82 11.61 -0.18
CA ALA A 114 -6.83 10.67 -0.69
C ALA A 114 -5.50 11.35 -0.89
N PHE A 115 -4.43 10.57 -0.76
CA PHE A 115 -3.08 10.95 -1.15
C PHE A 115 -2.67 10.10 -2.36
N LEU A 116 -2.08 10.72 -3.37
CA LEU A 116 -1.45 10.04 -4.51
C LEU A 116 0.00 10.51 -4.59
N GLY A 117 0.93 9.56 -4.52
CA GLY A 117 2.36 9.84 -4.40
C GLY A 117 3.23 9.05 -5.36
N LEU A 118 4.28 9.71 -5.84
CA LEU A 118 5.41 9.10 -6.52
C LEU A 118 6.66 9.22 -5.64
N GLY A 119 7.35 8.11 -5.45
CA GLY A 119 8.53 8.02 -4.60
C GLY A 119 9.78 7.55 -5.33
N ALA A 120 10.94 8.01 -4.87
CA ALA A 120 12.23 7.46 -5.21
C ALA A 120 13.04 7.26 -3.92
N ASN A 121 13.61 6.08 -3.72
CA ASN A 121 14.37 5.72 -2.53
C ASN A 121 15.72 5.13 -2.94
N TYR A 122 16.80 5.72 -2.43
CA TYR A 122 18.14 5.18 -2.55
C TYR A 122 18.54 4.47 -1.25
N ILE A 123 18.78 3.16 -1.35
CA ILE A 123 19.08 2.28 -0.22
C ILE A 123 20.53 1.82 -0.36
N ARG A 124 21.37 2.18 0.60
CA ARG A 124 22.77 1.77 0.66
C ARG A 124 23.02 0.89 1.87
N LYS A 125 23.64 -0.26 1.63
CA LYS A 125 24.23 -1.08 2.70
C LYS A 125 25.68 -0.67 2.89
N SER A 126 26.09 -0.43 4.12
CA SER A 126 27.47 -0.10 4.46
C SER A 126 27.97 -1.10 5.50
N GLY A 127 29.01 -1.84 5.15
CA GLY A 127 29.61 -2.87 6.00
C GLY A 127 30.93 -3.33 5.36
N ASP A 128 32.01 -3.32 6.13
CA ASP A 128 33.33 -3.72 5.64
C ASP A 128 33.50 -5.23 5.86
N LYS A 129 33.53 -6.01 4.78
CA LYS A 129 33.78 -7.47 4.84
C LYS A 129 35.21 -7.80 5.27
N ASN A 130 36.13 -6.83 5.30
CA ASN A 130 37.57 -7.07 5.48
C ASN A 130 38.13 -6.68 6.85
N ILE A 131 37.35 -6.10 7.76
CA ILE A 131 37.84 -5.76 9.10
C ILE A 131 37.33 -6.79 10.11
N LEU A 132 38.22 -7.73 10.43
CA LEU A 132 38.16 -8.51 11.66
C LEU A 132 37.93 -7.54 12.83
N HIS A 133 36.73 -7.59 13.40
CA HIS A 133 36.22 -6.82 14.54
C HIS A 133 35.53 -5.48 14.20
N ARG A 134 34.18 -5.55 14.19
CA ARG A 134 33.27 -4.51 14.71
C ARG A 134 32.82 -3.36 13.79
N SER A 135 32.76 -3.56 12.48
CA SER A 135 31.90 -2.70 11.64
C SER A 135 30.48 -3.25 11.71
N ALA A 136 29.58 -2.59 12.45
CA ALA A 136 28.15 -2.90 12.35
C ALA A 136 27.73 -2.65 10.90
N ASP A 137 27.05 -3.63 10.29
CA ASP A 137 26.37 -3.40 9.03
C ASP A 137 25.29 -2.33 9.26
N PHE A 138 25.22 -1.31 8.40
CA PHE A 138 24.20 -0.26 8.47
C PHE A 138 23.45 -0.18 7.14
N ILE A 139 22.16 0.17 7.23
CA ILE A 139 21.34 0.53 6.07
C ILE A 139 21.07 2.02 6.14
N GLN A 140 21.51 2.73 5.10
CA GLN A 140 21.21 4.14 4.89
C GLN A 140 20.15 4.26 3.81
N GLN A 141 19.13 5.07 4.03
CA GLN A 141 18.10 5.35 3.04
C GLN A 141 17.94 6.84 2.85
N PHE A 142 17.79 7.25 1.60
CA PHE A 142 17.35 8.58 1.23
C PHE A 142 16.12 8.44 0.35
N ASN A 143 14.99 8.83 0.90
CA ASN A 143 13.70 8.77 0.22
C ASN A 143 13.24 10.20 -0.09
N ILE A 144 12.71 10.38 -1.30
CA ILE A 144 11.95 11.56 -1.69
C ILE A 144 10.60 11.09 -2.17
N LYS A 145 9.54 11.77 -1.74
CA LYS A 145 8.18 11.59 -2.24
C LYS A 145 7.58 12.92 -2.64
N ILE A 146 6.89 12.93 -3.77
CA ILE A 146 6.06 14.05 -4.22
C ILE A 146 4.66 13.53 -4.50
N GLY A 147 3.65 14.38 -4.32
CA GLY A 147 2.28 13.95 -4.50
C GLY A 147 1.27 15.05 -4.30
N VAL A 148 0.01 14.62 -4.25
CA VAL A 148 -1.15 15.48 -4.03
C VAL A 148 -2.07 14.85 -3.00
N VAL A 149 -2.63 15.69 -2.12
CA VAL A 149 -3.79 15.35 -1.30
C VAL A 149 -5.01 16.07 -1.88
N GLY A 150 -6.13 15.37 -2.07
CA GLY A 150 -7.40 15.95 -2.49
C GLY A 150 -8.02 15.28 -3.72
N HIS A 151 -8.91 16.00 -4.42
CA HIS A 151 -9.60 15.52 -5.62
C HIS A 151 -8.67 14.90 -6.68
N ASP A 152 -7.53 15.53 -6.96
CA ASP A 152 -6.58 15.07 -7.99
C ASP A 152 -5.86 13.77 -7.59
N ALA A 153 -5.94 13.38 -6.31
CA ALA A 153 -5.45 12.09 -5.84
C ALA A 153 -6.34 10.92 -6.27
N GLY A 154 -7.55 11.16 -6.79
CA GLY A 154 -8.41 10.13 -7.40
C GLY A 154 -9.04 9.14 -6.41
N GLY A 155 -9.23 9.55 -5.16
CA GLY A 155 -9.74 8.68 -4.09
C GLY A 155 -11.19 8.23 -4.29
N GLN A 156 -12.04 9.18 -4.71
CA GLN A 156 -13.44 8.91 -5.00
C GLN A 156 -13.58 7.89 -6.13
N GLU A 157 -12.86 8.09 -7.23
CA GLU A 157 -12.93 7.24 -8.41
C GLU A 157 -12.52 5.80 -8.10
N LEU A 158 -11.46 5.62 -7.30
CA LEU A 158 -11.02 4.30 -6.86
C LEU A 158 -12.06 3.64 -5.97
N GLN A 159 -12.57 4.34 -4.96
CA GLN A 159 -13.52 3.78 -4.02
C GLN A 159 -14.86 3.45 -4.70
N ASP A 160 -15.36 4.35 -5.54
CA ASP A 160 -16.59 4.15 -6.30
C ASP A 160 -16.43 2.99 -7.29
N PHE A 161 -15.25 2.85 -7.92
CA PHE A 161 -14.96 1.67 -8.74
C PHE A 161 -15.05 0.36 -7.94
N ALA A 162 -14.44 0.33 -6.75
CA ALA A 162 -14.52 -0.84 -5.86
C ALA A 162 -15.97 -1.11 -5.41
N HIS A 163 -16.74 -0.06 -5.09
CA HIS A 163 -18.14 -0.15 -4.69
C HIS A 163 -19.00 -0.71 -5.83
N ARG A 164 -18.84 -0.21 -7.05
CA ARG A 164 -19.57 -0.72 -8.22
C ARG A 164 -19.26 -2.20 -8.50
N ILE A 165 -18.00 -2.62 -8.39
CA ILE A 165 -17.62 -4.03 -8.55
C ILE A 165 -18.32 -4.92 -7.51
N ARG A 166 -18.42 -4.44 -6.26
CA ARG A 166 -18.99 -5.20 -5.13
C ARG A 166 -20.50 -5.01 -4.96
N GLY A 167 -21.14 -4.14 -5.74
CA GLY A 167 -22.54 -3.77 -5.57
C GLY A 167 -22.83 -2.98 -4.29
N ALA A 168 -21.83 -2.25 -3.75
CA ALA A 168 -21.99 -1.39 -2.60
C ALA A 168 -22.45 0.02 -3.01
N THR A 169 -23.09 0.73 -2.09
CA THR A 169 -23.52 2.12 -2.31
C THR A 169 -22.30 3.06 -2.32
N GLU A 170 -22.20 3.92 -3.32
CA GLU A 170 -21.20 4.99 -3.40
C GLU A 170 -21.45 6.04 -2.29
N TYR A 171 -20.37 6.63 -1.75
CA TYR A 171 -20.48 7.62 -0.68
C TYR A 171 -20.53 9.04 -1.25
N THR A 172 -21.54 9.81 -0.84
CA THR A 172 -21.78 11.18 -1.35
C THR A 172 -20.88 12.23 -0.70
N GLY A 173 -20.30 11.92 0.46
CA GLY A 173 -19.38 12.79 1.20
C GLY A 173 -18.08 13.14 0.47
N TRP A 174 -17.72 12.43 -0.60
CA TRP A 174 -16.59 12.78 -1.47
C TRP A 174 -16.73 14.16 -2.13
N SER A 175 -17.95 14.67 -2.27
CA SER A 175 -18.21 16.02 -2.79
C SER A 175 -17.71 17.16 -1.87
N ASP A 176 -17.44 16.85 -0.60
CA ASP A 176 -16.93 17.77 0.42
C ASP A 176 -15.58 17.27 0.98
N GLN A 177 -14.78 16.62 0.13
CA GLN A 177 -13.44 16.11 0.47
C GLN A 177 -12.40 17.24 0.63
N VAL A 178 -11.22 16.89 1.13
CA VAL A 178 -10.10 17.84 1.25
C VAL A 178 -9.72 18.43 -0.11
N GLU A 179 -9.53 19.76 -0.15
CA GLU A 179 -9.07 20.48 -1.34
C GLU A 179 -7.65 20.12 -1.77
N ASN A 180 -7.38 20.25 -3.07
CA ASN A 180 -6.10 19.89 -3.68
C ASN A 180 -4.92 20.64 -3.05
N LYS A 181 -3.96 19.88 -2.53
CA LYS A 181 -2.68 20.37 -2.03
C LYS A 181 -1.56 19.50 -2.56
N TYR A 182 -0.71 20.12 -3.37
CA TYR A 182 0.49 19.50 -3.91
C TYR A 182 1.66 19.70 -2.95
N GLY A 183 2.51 18.69 -2.83
CA GLY A 183 3.66 18.78 -1.96
C GLY A 183 4.61 17.62 -2.11
N GLY A 184 5.58 17.57 -1.21
CA GLY A 184 6.52 16.48 -1.12
C GLY A 184 7.29 16.53 0.19
N PHE A 185 7.93 15.43 0.50
CA PHE A 185 8.80 15.28 1.66
C PHE A 185 10.01 14.45 1.27
N PHE A 186 11.04 14.54 2.09
CA PHE A 186 12.17 13.63 2.02
C PHE A 186 12.48 13.14 3.43
N ASP A 187 12.98 11.91 3.50
CA ASP A 187 13.47 11.34 4.73
C ASP A 187 14.87 10.75 4.54
N LEU A 188 15.64 10.86 5.61
CA LEU A 188 16.97 10.28 5.74
C LEU A 188 16.92 9.34 6.94
N SER A 189 17.18 8.06 6.70
CA SER A 189 17.27 7.08 7.78
C SER A 189 18.59 6.33 7.75
N CYS A 190 19.07 5.99 8.93
CA CYS A 190 20.25 5.15 9.14
C CYS A 190 19.90 4.18 10.26
N SER A 191 19.86 2.88 9.95
CA SER A 191 19.56 1.84 10.93
C SER A 191 20.68 0.81 11.00
N PRO A 192 21.04 0.32 12.20
CA PRO A 192 21.87 -0.87 12.31
C PRO A 192 21.16 -2.02 11.62
N GLN A 193 21.89 -2.77 10.80
CA GLN A 193 21.42 -4.05 10.30
C GLN A 193 21.53 -5.04 11.46
N SER A 194 20.41 -5.29 12.14
CA SER A 194 20.38 -6.24 13.25
C SER A 194 20.65 -7.65 12.72
N SER A 195 21.84 -8.17 13.00
CA SER A 195 22.12 -9.60 12.95
C SER A 195 21.64 -10.24 14.25
N PHE A 196 20.33 -10.24 14.52
CA PHE A 196 19.77 -10.89 15.71
C PHE A 196 19.26 -12.29 15.36
N TRP A 197 20.18 -13.17 14.97
CA TRP A 197 20.05 -14.63 15.01
C TRP A 197 21.45 -15.24 15.07
N LEU A 198 21.91 -15.57 16.28
CA LEU A 198 22.91 -16.60 16.56
C LEU A 198 22.39 -17.43 17.73
#